data_AF-A0A7L4UQE9-F1
#
_entry.id   AF-A0A7L4UQE9-F1
#
_cell.length_a   1.000
_cell.length_b   1.000
_cell.length_c   1.000
_cell.angle_alpha   90.00
_cell.angle_beta   90.00
_cell.angle_gamma   90.00
#
_symmetry.space_group_name_H-M   'P 1'
#
loop_
_entity.id
_entity.type
_entity.pdbx_description
1 polymer ?
#
loop_
_entity_poly.entity_id
_entity_poly.type
_entity_poly.pdbx_seq_one_letter_code
_entity_poly.pdbx_strand_id
1 'polypeptide(L)' 'MKTSTIIYIVSLIILIGAIALSIEYPDSGRLQLISGMLIPVGFILNVIGFLTKKRK' A
#
# COMPACT_ATOMS: atom_id res chain seq x y z
N MET A 1 15.40 -13.19 2.66
CA MET A 1 14.97 -11.82 3.08
C MET A 1 14.20 -11.92 4.38
N LYS A 2 14.35 -10.98 5.32
CA LYS A 2 13.53 -10.96 6.54
C LYS A 2 12.07 -10.69 6.17
N THR A 3 11.12 -11.37 6.82
CA THR A 3 9.67 -11.23 6.55
C THR A 3 9.19 -9.78 6.60
N SER A 4 9.76 -8.97 7.51
CA SER A 4 9.47 -7.53 7.61
C SER A 4 9.88 -6.73 6.38
N THR A 5 10.98 -7.10 5.72
CA THR A 5 11.42 -6.49 4.45
C THR A 5 10.45 -6.83 3.32
N ILE A 6 9.95 -8.06 3.28
CA ILE A 6 8.97 -8.50 2.27
C ILE A 6 7.64 -7.74 2.46
N ILE A 7 7.14 -7.67 3.70
CA ILE A 7 5.92 -6.90 4.03
C ILE A 7 6.08 -5.43 3.64
N TYR A 8 7.24 -4.83 3.93
CA TYR A 8 7.52 -3.46 3.55
C TYR A 8 7.51 -3.26 2.02
N ILE A 9 8.17 -4.13 1.25
CA ILE A 9 8.19 -4.04 -0.21
C ILE A 9 6.79 -4.21 -0.80
N VAL A 10 6.04 -5.22 -0.34
CA VAL A 10 4.66 -5.46 -0.81
C VAL A 10 3.75 -4.26 -0.50
N SER A 11 3.88 -3.66 0.69
CA SER A 11 3.11 -2.47 1.05
C SER A 11 3.39 -1.27 0.13
N LEU A 12 4.64 -1.12 -0.30
CA LEU A 12 5.05 -0.06 -1.23
C LEU A 12 4.45 -0.28 -2.62
N ILE A 13 4.45 -1.53 -3.10
CA ILE A 13 3.84 -1.89 -4.39
C ILE A 13 2.34 -1.59 -4.36
N ILE A 14 1.65 -1.94 -3.26
CA ILE A 14 0.22 -1.66 -3.08
C ILE A 14 -0.04 -0.15 -3.09
N LEU A 15 0.78 0.64 -2.38
CA LEU A 15 0.64 2.11 -2.35
C LEU A 15 0.84 2.73 -3.73
N ILE A 16 1.91 2.34 -4.43
CA ILE A 16 2.20 2.85 -5.77
C ILE A 16 1.06 2.48 -6.73
N GLY A 17 0.61 1.22 -6.72
CA GLY A 17 -0.49 0.77 -7.55
C GLY A 17 -1.80 1.50 -7.27
N ALA A 18 -2.11 1.75 -6.00
CA ALA A 18 -3.32 2.47 -5.61
C ALA A 18 -3.28 3.94 -6.05
N ILE A 19 -2.13 4.60 -5.88
CA ILE A 19 -1.95 5.99 -6.35
C ILE A 19 -2.04 6.07 -7.87
N ALA A 20 -1.36 5.16 -8.59
CA ALA A 20 -1.42 5.09 -10.05
C ALA A 20 -2.86 4.89 -10.54
N LEU A 21 -3.61 3.95 -9.94
CA LEU A 21 -5.01 3.70 -10.27
C LEU A 21 -5.88 4.94 -10.05
N SER A 22 -5.61 5.70 -8.99
CA SER A 22 -6.35 6.94 -8.67
C SER A 22 -6.04 8.11 -9.61
N ILE A 23 -4.85 8.14 -10.20
CA ILE A 23 -4.42 9.19 -11.14
C ILE A 23 -4.86 8.85 -12.57
N GLU A 24 -4.74 7.57 -12.96
CA GLU A 24 -5.01 7.12 -14.33
C GLU A 24 -6.52 7.00 -14.62
N TYR A 25 -7.34 6.71 -13.61
CA TYR A 25 -8.78 6.52 -13.77
C TYR A 25 -9.63 7.39 -12.82
N PRO A 26 -9.47 8.74 -12.86
CA PRO A 26 -10.11 9.65 -11.91
C PRO A 26 -11.65 9.67 -12.00
N ASP A 27 -12.20 9.34 -13.17
CA ASP A 27 -13.66 9.37 -13.41
C ASP A 27 -14.32 8.00 -13.19
N SER A 28 -13.53 6.96 -12.93
CA SER A 28 -14.06 5.61 -12.74
C SER A 28 -14.44 5.40 -11.29
N GLY A 29 -15.70 5.67 -10.95
CA GLY A 29 -16.19 5.61 -9.56
C GLY A 29 -15.86 4.29 -8.84
N ARG A 30 -15.84 3.15 -9.55
CA ARG A 30 -15.44 1.86 -8.97
C ARG A 30 -13.94 1.78 -8.70
N LEU A 31 -13.09 2.22 -9.64
CA LEU A 31 -11.63 2.19 -9.46
C LEU A 31 -11.20 3.22 -8.40
N GLN A 32 -11.88 4.36 -8.30
CA GLN A 32 -11.68 5.35 -7.25
C GLN A 32 -11.97 4.78 -5.85
N LEU A 33 -13.03 4.00 -5.71
CA LEU A 33 -13.36 3.32 -4.45
C LEU A 33 -12.30 2.28 -4.10
N ILE A 34 -11.85 1.50 -5.08
CA ILE A 34 -10.82 0.48 -4.89
C ILE A 34 -9.48 1.12 -4.49
N SER A 35 -9.03 2.17 -5.20
CA SER A 35 -7.80 2.90 -4.85
C SER A 35 -7.92 3.56 -3.48
N GLY A 36 -9.07 4.17 -3.17
CA GLY A 36 -9.37 4.77 -1.87
C GLY A 36 -9.31 3.77 -0.71
N MET A 37 -9.68 2.50 -0.93
CA MET A 37 -9.52 1.43 0.07
C MET A 37 -8.09 0.87 0.12
N LEU A 38 -7.38 0.81 -1.01
CA LEU A 38 -6.03 0.24 -1.07
C LEU A 38 -4.96 1.17 -0.46
N ILE A 39 -5.12 2.49 -0.57
CA ILE A 39 -4.20 3.46 0.05
C ILE A 39 -4.05 3.24 1.57
N PRO A 40 -5.12 3.24 2.39
CA PRO A 40 -5.00 3.03 3.82
C PRO A 40 -4.49 1.63 4.17
N VAL A 41 -4.89 0.59 3.41
CA VAL A 41 -4.38 -0.78 3.61
C VAL A 41 -2.87 -0.85 3.37
N GLY A 42 -2.38 -0.28 2.26
CA GLY A 42 -0.96 -0.21 1.95
C GLY A 42 -0.19 0.59 2.99
N PHE A 43 -0.76 1.70 3.47
CA PHE A 43 -0.15 2.52 4.53
C PHE A 43 -0.03 1.76 5.86
N ILE A 44 -1.09 1.07 6.30
CA ILE A 44 -1.08 0.28 7.54
C ILE A 44 -0.03 -0.84 7.45
N LEU A 45 0.01 -1.57 6.33
CA LEU A 45 1.01 -2.61 6.12
C LEU A 45 2.44 -2.06 6.14
N ASN A 46 2.64 -0.84 5.61
CA ASN A 46 3.94 -0.18 5.63
C ASN A 46 4.38 0.17 7.06
N VAL A 47 3.48 0.75 7.86
CA VAL A 47 3.71 1.07 9.27
C VAL A 47 4.00 -0.19 10.08
N ILE A 48 3.21 -1.26 9.90
CA ILE A 48 3.43 -2.54 10.58
C ILE A 48 4.78 -3.15 10.19
N GLY A 49 5.12 -3.13 8.90
CA GLY A 49 6.42 -3.60 8.41
C GLY A 49 7.59 -2.83 9.03
N PHE A 50 7.47 -1.51 9.13
CA PHE A 50 8.46 -0.63 9.75
C PHE A 50 8.61 -0.90 11.25
N LEU A 51 7.50 -0.95 12.01
CA LEU A 51 7.52 -1.21 13.45
C LEU A 51 8.08 -2.59 13.78
N THR A 52 7.75 -3.60 12.97
CA THR A 52 8.27 -4.96 13.12
C THR A 52 9.75 -5.05 12.79
N LYS A 53 10.24 -4.26 11.82
CA LYS A 53 11.67 -4.14 11.53
C LYS A 53 12.43 -3.45 12.66
N LYS A 54 11.85 -2.42 13.30
CA LYS A 54 12.48 -1.66 14.39
C LYS A 54 12.55 -2.41 15.72
N ARG A 55 11.63 -3.36 15.98
CA ARG A 55 11.61 -4.20 17.19
C ARG A 55 12.60 -5.38 17.17
N LYS A 56 13.25 -5.68 16.03
CA LYS A 56 14.28 -6.72 15.89
C LYS A 56 15.65 -6.10 15.69
#